data_AF-A0AAW1TKT1-F1
#
_entry.id   AF-A0AAW1TKT1-F1
#
_cell.length_a   1.000
_cell.length_b   1.000
_cell.length_c   1.000
_cell.angle_alpha   90.00
_cell.angle_beta   90.00
_cell.angle_gamma   90.00
#
_symmetry.space_group_name_H-M   'P 1'
#
loop_
_entity.id
_entity.type
_entity.pdbx_description
1 polymer ?
#
loop_
_entity_poly.entity_id
_entity_poly.type
_entity_poly.pdbx_seq_one_letter_code
_entity_poly.pdbx_strand_id
1 'polypeptide(L)'
;MSYINIPPRFQNLEIKIQNIPYVNKYNLPDIRLPDMLFNEICLYLPETFFLLGDLNAQNPTWGSEWLNNSSREIENFIREESIIILNNDPPTRFSSK
;
A
#
# COMPACT_ATOMS: atom_id res chain seq x y z
N MET A 1 -12.73 16.97 -8.86
CA MET A 1 -11.97 17.64 -7.78
C MET A 1 -12.63 17.23 -6.48
N SER A 2 -12.02 16.31 -5.75
CA SER A 2 -12.59 15.72 -4.53
C SER A 2 -11.44 15.46 -3.55
N TYR A 3 -11.58 15.98 -2.33
CA TYR A 3 -10.56 15.95 -1.28
C TYR A 3 -10.64 14.64 -0.49
N ILE A 4 -9.48 14.08 -0.13
CA ILE A 4 -9.35 12.97 0.82
C ILE A 4 -9.05 13.57 2.20
N ASN A 5 -9.89 13.28 3.19
CA ASN A 5 -9.72 13.75 4.56
C ASN A 5 -8.84 12.76 5.33
N ILE A 6 -7.71 13.24 5.85
CA ILE A 6 -6.65 12.45 6.47
C ILE A 6 -6.65 12.72 8.01
N PRO A 7 -6.99 11.75 8.89
CA PRO A 7 -6.94 11.94 10.33
C PRO A 7 -5.51 11.90 10.92
N PRO A 8 -5.28 12.41 12.14
CA PRO A 8 -4.15 13.30 12.47
C PRO A 8 -2.87 12.62 13.00
N ARG A 9 -2.44 11.48 12.46
CA ARG A 9 -1.14 10.88 12.84
C ARG A 9 -0.30 10.47 11.65
N PHE A 10 -0.11 11.39 10.72
CA PHE A 10 0.84 11.24 9.63
C PHE A 10 2.14 11.98 10.00
N GLN A 11 3.22 11.23 10.19
CA GLN A 11 4.56 11.78 10.01
C GLN A 11 4.67 12.09 8.50
N ASN A 12 4.85 13.37 8.20
CA ASN A 12 4.67 13.93 6.86
C ASN A 12 5.65 13.32 5.84
N LEU A 13 5.12 12.81 4.73
CA LEU A 13 5.86 12.69 3.48
C LEU A 13 5.15 13.57 2.45
N GLU A 14 5.63 14.80 2.27
CA GLU A 14 5.18 15.66 1.18
C GLU A 14 5.84 15.19 -0.13
N ILE A 15 5.13 14.37 -0.90
CA ILE A 15 5.54 14.07 -2.28
C ILE A 15 4.82 15.05 -3.21
N LYS A 16 5.58 15.91 -3.89
CA LYS A 16 5.07 16.73 -4.99
C LYS A 16 4.94 15.86 -6.25
N ILE A 17 3.88 15.07 -6.30
CA ILE A 17 3.55 14.23 -7.45
C ILE A 17 3.00 15.12 -8.57
N GLN A 18 3.74 15.30 -9.66
CA GLN A 18 3.23 16.02 -10.83
C GLN A 18 2.33 15.08 -11.64
N ASN A 19 1.01 15.29 -11.59
CA ASN A 19 -0.01 14.67 -12.45
C ASN A 19 -0.05 13.12 -12.54
N ILE A 20 0.62 12.38 -11.65
CA ILE A 20 0.49 10.92 -11.58
C ILE A 20 -0.63 10.57 -10.60
N PRO A 21 -1.63 9.77 -11.00
CA PRO A 21 -2.69 9.32 -10.09
C PRO A 21 -2.14 8.46 -8.96
N TYR A 22 -2.81 8.52 -7.83
CA TYR A 22 -2.51 7.67 -6.70
C TYR A 22 -3.78 7.12 -6.07
N VAL A 23 -3.66 5.95 -5.46
CA VAL A 23 -4.67 5.37 -4.59
C VAL A 23 -4.08 5.27 -3.20
N ASN A 24 -4.83 5.72 -2.20
CA ASN A 24 -4.50 5.52 -0.80
C ASN A 24 -5.50 4.53 -0.19
N LYS A 25 -5.00 3.41 0.36
CA LYS A 25 -5.84 2.36 0.93
C LYS A 25 -5.48 2.08 2.38
N TYR A 26 -6.51 1.96 3.21
CA TYR A 26 -6.39 1.40 4.55
C TYR A 26 -7.06 0.03 4.58
N ASN A 27 -6.35 -0.97 5.09
CA ASN A 27 -6.91 -2.26 5.44
C ASN A 27 -6.87 -2.44 6.96
N LEU A 28 -7.92 -3.01 7.53
CA LEU A 28 -7.94 -3.30 8.96
C LEU A 28 -6.93 -4.41 9.29
N PRO A 29 -6.33 -4.38 10.49
CA PRO A 29 -5.48 -5.46 10.95
C PRO A 29 -6.27 -6.77 11.01
N ASP A 30 -5.58 -7.87 10.74
CA ASP A 30 -6.11 -9.25 10.78
C ASP A 30 -7.28 -9.54 9.81
N ILE A 31 -7.65 -8.59 8.96
CA ILE A 31 -8.57 -8.80 7.85
C ILE A 31 -7.76 -9.17 6.61
N ARG A 32 -8.08 -10.33 6.03
CA ARG A 32 -7.51 -10.77 4.75
C ARG A 32 -7.94 -9.78 3.66
N LEU A 33 -6.97 -9.32 2.88
CA LEU A 33 -7.25 -8.51 1.70
C LEU A 33 -8.10 -9.31 0.71
N PRO A 34 -9.20 -8.73 0.19
CA PRO A 34 -9.99 -9.39 -0.85
C PRO A 34 -9.17 -9.51 -2.13
N ASP A 35 -9.21 -10.68 -2.78
CA ASP A 35 -8.47 -10.94 -4.03
C ASP A 35 -8.85 -9.91 -5.13
N MET A 36 -10.11 -9.48 -5.17
CA MET A 36 -10.60 -8.52 -6.18
C MET A 36 -10.14 -7.07 -5.95
N LEU A 37 -9.61 -6.74 -4.76
CA LEU A 37 -9.26 -5.35 -4.42
C LEU A 37 -8.27 -4.75 -5.42
N PHE A 38 -7.29 -5.55 -5.83
CA PHE A 38 -6.24 -5.10 -6.72
C PHE A 38 -6.66 -5.04 -8.19
N ASN A 39 -7.57 -5.93 -8.60
CA ASN A 39 -8.17 -5.89 -9.93
C ASN A 39 -8.96 -4.60 -10.15
N GLU A 40 -9.69 -4.14 -9.14
CA GLU A 40 -10.40 -2.85 -9.21
C GLU A 40 -9.42 -1.68 -9.41
N ILE A 41 -8.26 -1.71 -8.75
CA ILE A 41 -7.23 -0.68 -8.90
C ILE A 41 -6.75 -0.62 -10.37
N CYS A 42 -6.44 -1.77 -10.99
CA CYS A 42 -6.01 -1.82 -12.39
C CYS A 42 -7.11 -1.42 -13.38
N LEU A 43 -8.39 -1.66 -13.06
CA LEU A 43 -9.51 -1.26 -13.91
C LEU A 43 -9.72 0.25 -13.94
N TYR A 44 -9.45 0.94 -12.83
CA TYR A 44 -9.77 2.36 -12.68
C TYR A 44 -8.58 3.32 -12.83
N LEU A 45 -7.34 2.82 -12.76
CA LEU A 45 -6.15 3.64 -12.85
C LEU A 45 -5.42 3.49 -14.20
N PRO A 46 -4.72 4.54 -14.65
CA PRO A 46 -3.88 4.43 -15.84
C PRO A 46 -2.64 3.57 -15.56
N GLU A 47 -1.91 3.24 -16.62
CA GLU A 47 -0.69 2.40 -16.60
C GLU A 47 0.35 2.85 -15.57
N THR A 48 0.44 4.15 -15.27
CA THR A 48 1.35 4.68 -14.24
C THR A 48 0.56 5.27 -13.08
N PHE A 49 0.72 4.68 -11.90
CA PHE A 49 0.08 5.15 -10.67
C PHE A 49 0.96 4.88 -9.44
N PHE A 50 0.62 5.53 -8.32
CA PHE A 50 1.13 5.16 -7.01
C PHE A 50 0.06 4.44 -6.19
N LEU A 51 0.39 3.28 -5.64
CA LEU A 51 -0.39 2.66 -4.57
C LEU A 51 0.26 2.98 -3.23
N LEU A 52 -0.44 3.74 -2.41
CA LEU A 52 -0.04 4.16 -1.08
C LEU A 52 -1.02 3.56 -0.05
N GLY A 53 -0.59 3.41 1.20
CA GLY A 53 -1.52 3.04 2.25
C GLY A 53 -0.93 2.21 3.38
N ASP A 54 -1.76 1.98 4.40
CA ASP A 54 -1.52 0.99 5.44
C ASP A 54 -2.38 -0.24 5.14
N LEU A 55 -1.74 -1.23 4.51
CA LEU A 55 -2.40 -2.46 4.08
C LEU A 55 -2.44 -3.53 5.19
N ASN A 56 -1.84 -3.27 6.35
CA ASN A 56 -1.68 -4.23 7.46
C ASN A 56 -1.15 -5.61 7.00
N ALA A 57 -0.33 -5.62 5.96
CA ALA A 57 0.30 -6.80 5.41
C ALA A 57 1.80 -6.78 5.74
N GLN A 58 2.27 -7.86 6.36
CA GLN A 58 3.65 -7.98 6.83
C GLN A 58 4.44 -8.77 5.80
N ASN A 59 5.54 -8.20 5.30
CA ASN A 59 6.49 -8.88 4.43
C ASN A 59 7.90 -8.25 4.54
N PRO A 60 8.97 -9.06 4.57
CA PRO A 60 10.34 -8.57 4.50
C PRO A 60 10.63 -7.69 3.27
N THR A 61 9.98 -7.95 2.14
CA THR A 61 10.19 -7.19 0.89
C THR A 61 9.83 -5.70 1.01
N TRP A 62 9.00 -5.32 1.98
CA TRP A 62 8.70 -3.92 2.28
C TRP A 62 9.01 -3.53 3.74
N GLY A 63 9.97 -4.23 4.35
CA GLY A 63 10.59 -3.85 5.62
C GLY A 63 9.97 -4.42 6.89
N SER A 64 9.11 -5.44 6.79
CA SER A 64 8.58 -6.14 7.98
C SER A 64 9.46 -7.32 8.39
N GLU A 65 9.51 -7.63 9.68
CA GLU A 65 10.19 -8.84 10.17
C GLU A 65 9.42 -10.13 9.86
N TRP A 66 8.11 -10.04 9.62
CA TRP A 66 7.21 -11.18 9.52
C TRP A 66 6.51 -11.24 8.16
N LEU A 67 5.96 -12.42 7.85
CA LEU A 67 5.09 -12.67 6.71
C LEU A 67 3.67 -12.98 7.22
N ASN A 68 2.62 -12.44 6.60
CA ASN A 68 1.24 -12.79 6.92
C ASN A 68 0.39 -13.12 5.69
N ASN A 69 -0.81 -13.67 5.87
CA ASN A 69 -1.62 -14.11 4.72
C ASN A 69 -1.97 -12.98 3.74
N SER A 70 -2.18 -11.76 4.25
CA SER A 70 -2.47 -10.59 3.41
C SER A 70 -1.28 -10.19 2.53
N SER A 71 -0.04 -10.52 2.90
CA SER A 71 1.12 -10.21 2.07
C SER A 71 1.19 -11.05 0.80
N ARG A 72 0.66 -12.28 0.81
CA ARG A 72 0.64 -13.15 -0.38
C ARG A 72 -0.20 -12.56 -1.52
N GLU A 73 -1.34 -11.94 -1.19
CA GLU A 73 -2.17 -11.27 -2.19
C GLU A 73 -1.47 -10.07 -2.80
N ILE A 74 -0.75 -9.29 -1.97
CA ILE A 74 0.07 -8.17 -2.46
C ILE A 74 1.25 -8.66 -3.30
N GLU A 75 1.94 -9.73 -2.91
CA GLU A 75 3.03 -10.31 -3.70
C GLU A 75 2.57 -10.78 -5.08
N ASN A 76 1.40 -11.43 -5.14
CA ASN A 76 0.81 -11.85 -6.41
C ASN A 76 0.50 -10.65 -7.29
N PHE A 77 -0.18 -9.64 -6.73
CA PHE A 77 -0.46 -8.39 -7.44
C PHE A 77 0.81 -7.71 -7.97
N ILE A 78 1.85 -7.60 -7.12
CA ILE A 78 3.13 -7.00 -7.50
C ILE A 78 3.78 -7.76 -8.65
N ARG A 79 3.75 -9.09 -8.62
CA ARG A 79 4.33 -9.96 -9.65
C ARG A 79 3.53 -9.91 -10.95
N GLU A 80 2.21 -9.92 -10.88
CA GLU A 80 1.32 -9.98 -12.04
C GLU A 80 1.27 -8.64 -12.78
N GLU A 81 1.24 -7.53 -12.05
CA GLU A 81 1.15 -6.18 -12.61
C GLU A 81 2.51 -5.48 -12.72
N SER A 82 3.61 -6.21 -12.44
CA SER A 82 4.99 -5.70 -12.50
C SER A 82 5.19 -4.41 -11.69
N ILE A 83 4.54 -4.32 -10.52
CA ILE A 83 4.62 -3.14 -9.63
C ILE A 83 6.00 -3.07 -8.98
N ILE A 84 6.51 -1.86 -8.85
CA ILE A 84 7.79 -1.59 -8.19
C ILE A 84 7.53 -1.19 -6.73
N ILE A 85 8.20 -1.88 -5.80
CA ILE A 85 8.19 -1.52 -4.37
C ILE A 85 9.16 -0.36 -4.16
N LEU A 86 8.67 0.70 -3.51
CA LEU A 86 9.46 1.91 -3.20
C LEU A 86 9.88 1.99 -1.72
N ASN A 87 9.46 1.03 -0.90
CA ASN A 87 9.92 0.90 0.49
C ASN A 87 11.42 0.66 0.52
N ASN A 88 12.10 1.23 1.52
CA ASN A 88 13.56 1.27 1.59
C ASN A 88 14.17 0.41 2.72
N ASP A 89 13.47 -0.65 3.14
CA ASP A 89 13.81 -1.67 4.16
C ASP A 89 13.50 -1.40 5.65
N PRO A 90 13.51 -0.18 6.22
CA PRO A 90 13.10 0.04 7.60
C PRO A 90 11.63 -0.35 7.88
N PRO A 91 11.32 -0.85 9.08
CA PRO A 91 9.95 -1.06 9.52
C PRO A 91 9.15 0.24 9.51
N THR A 92 7.95 0.21 8.93
CA THR A 92 7.02 1.34 8.91
C THR A 92 6.07 1.36 10.11
N ARG A 93 5.98 0.25 10.86
CA ARG A 93 5.19 0.12 12.09
C ARG A 93 6.10 -0.12 13.29
N PHE A 94 6.02 0.77 14.28
CA PHE A 94 6.65 0.59 15.57
C PHE A 94 5.60 0.16 16.60
N SER A 95 5.83 -0.93 17.31
CA SER A 95 5.04 -1.24 18.51
C SER A 95 5.56 -0.39 19.67
N SER A 96 4.69 0.43 20.27
CA SER A 96 4.98 1.01 21.58
C SER A 96 4.93 -0.13 22.59
N LYS A 97 6.07 -0.50 23.15
CA LYS A 97 6.11 -1.25 24.41
C LYS A 97 5.51 -0.42 25.54
#